data_AF-H3A9Q3-F1
#
_entry.id   AF-H3A9Q3-F1
#
_cell.length_a   1.000
_cell.length_b   1.000
_cell.length_c   1.000
_cell.angle_alpha   90.00
_cell.angle_beta   90.00
_cell.angle_gamma   90.00
#
_symmetry.space_group_name_H-M   'P 1'
#
loop_
_entity.id
_entity.type
_entity.pdbx_description
1 polymer ?
#
loop_
_entity_poly.entity_id
_entity_poly.type
_entity_poly.pdbx_seq_one_letter_code
_entity_poly.pdbx_strand_id
1 'polypeptide(L)'
;MEKSTSWVENRLVYEVKDEVTKWIRFNQKNKIGANKRKRRHQGEDVFKELLPDQLVLLLELLLEEKTLRPVTLQRLQRHYCLWKRDAEVRHRWCEMVIKHKYTAAYAEIEKFLQQDQAMGVYLYGELMVNEDARQQRLAQKCFTALQEEMDPASLKVVGEMIL
;
A
#
# COMPACT_ATOMS: atom_id res chain seq x y z
N MET A 1 -22.27 -16.84 -27.26
CA MET A 1 -21.29 -17.44 -26.32
C MET A 1 -20.78 -16.34 -25.39
N GLU A 2 -21.52 -15.97 -24.34
CA GLU A 2 -21.16 -14.84 -23.45
C GLU A 2 -21.32 -15.14 -21.95
N LYS A 3 -21.63 -16.38 -21.58
CA LYS A 3 -21.91 -16.73 -20.17
C LYS A 3 -20.71 -17.25 -19.40
N SER A 4 -19.50 -17.30 -19.96
CA SER A 4 -18.32 -17.89 -19.29
C SER A 4 -17.43 -16.88 -18.55
N THR A 5 -17.37 -15.64 -19.01
CA THR A 5 -16.54 -14.57 -18.41
C THR A 5 -17.07 -14.11 -17.04
N SER A 6 -18.40 -13.98 -16.90
CA SER A 6 -19.04 -13.52 -15.66
C SER A 6 -18.80 -14.42 -14.43
N TRP A 7 -18.63 -15.74 -14.61
CA TRP A 7 -18.36 -16.66 -13.49
C TRP A 7 -16.89 -16.59 -13.02
N VAL A 8 -15.97 -16.41 -13.97
CA VAL A 8 -14.54 -16.30 -13.68
C VAL A 8 -14.22 -14.97 -13.00
N GLU A 9 -14.83 -13.87 -13.46
CA GLU A 9 -14.74 -12.55 -12.84
C GLU A 9 -15.20 -12.58 -11.38
N ASN A 10 -16.33 -13.22 -11.11
CA ASN A 10 -16.81 -13.39 -9.74
C ASN A 10 -15.85 -14.24 -8.90
N ARG A 11 -15.33 -15.35 -9.44
CA ARG A 11 -14.44 -16.25 -8.69
C ARG A 11 -13.14 -15.56 -8.28
N LEU A 12 -12.46 -14.86 -9.18
CA LEU A 12 -11.20 -14.17 -8.86
C LEU A 12 -11.40 -13.09 -7.80
N VAL A 13 -12.54 -12.38 -7.85
CA VAL A 13 -12.93 -11.40 -6.82
C VAL A 13 -13.23 -12.08 -5.48
N TYR A 14 -13.93 -13.21 -5.46
CA TYR A 14 -14.16 -13.98 -4.23
C TYR A 14 -12.85 -14.49 -3.62
N GLU A 15 -11.90 -14.91 -4.45
CA GLU A 15 -10.58 -15.32 -3.99
C GLU A 15 -9.83 -14.17 -3.31
N VAL A 16 -9.87 -12.96 -3.88
CA VAL A 16 -9.30 -11.76 -3.25
C VAL A 16 -10.02 -11.43 -1.93
N LYS A 17 -11.35 -11.50 -1.88
CA LYS A 17 -12.13 -11.22 -0.65
C LYS A 17 -11.83 -12.20 0.48
N ASP A 18 -11.66 -13.49 0.16
CA ASP A 18 -11.20 -14.49 1.14
C ASP A 18 -9.80 -14.14 1.67
N GLU A 19 -8.92 -13.72 0.77
CA GLU A 19 -7.56 -13.31 1.12
C GLU A 19 -7.53 -12.05 2.00
N VAL A 20 -8.32 -11.02 1.67
CA VAL A 20 -8.54 -9.84 2.52
C VAL A 20 -8.98 -10.28 3.92
N THR A 21 -9.94 -11.20 4.01
CA THR A 21 -10.46 -11.70 5.29
C THR A 21 -9.39 -12.42 6.10
N LYS A 22 -8.46 -13.15 5.46
CA LYS A 22 -7.29 -13.75 6.14
C LYS A 22 -6.35 -12.66 6.67
N TRP A 23 -6.03 -11.65 5.85
CA TRP A 23 -5.14 -10.56 6.25
C TRP A 23 -5.71 -9.73 7.40
N ILE A 24 -7.01 -9.42 7.38
CA ILE A 24 -7.70 -8.73 8.48
C ILE A 24 -7.64 -9.57 9.76
N ARG A 25 -7.93 -10.88 9.67
CA ARG A 25 -7.80 -11.79 10.83
C ARG A 25 -6.37 -11.82 11.36
N PHE A 26 -5.37 -11.90 10.48
CA PHE A 26 -3.96 -11.86 10.87
C PHE A 26 -3.60 -10.54 11.56
N ASN A 27 -4.08 -9.41 11.04
CA ASN A 27 -3.88 -8.09 11.63
C ASN A 27 -4.50 -7.98 13.03
N GLN A 28 -5.72 -8.51 13.21
CA GLN A 28 -6.40 -8.54 14.51
C GLN A 28 -5.72 -9.46 15.52
N LYS A 29 -5.25 -10.64 15.09
CA LYS A 29 -4.50 -11.59 15.94
C LYS A 29 -3.22 -10.98 16.51
N ASN A 30 -2.58 -10.06 15.77
CA ASN A 30 -1.39 -9.35 16.22
C ASN A 30 -1.68 -8.14 17.14
N LYS A 31 -2.95 -8.01 17.56
CA LYS A 31 -3.44 -7.53 18.86
C LYS A 31 -2.40 -7.43 19.99
N ILE A 32 -1.88 -6.28 20.43
CA ILE A 32 -1.11 -6.25 21.69
C ILE A 32 -2.04 -6.77 22.79
N GLY A 33 -1.70 -7.91 23.41
CA GLY A 33 -2.55 -8.62 24.37
C GLY A 33 -3.14 -9.96 23.90
N ALA A 34 -2.94 -10.38 22.64
CA ALA A 34 -3.32 -11.73 22.22
C ALA A 34 -2.44 -12.78 22.91
N ASN A 35 -3.06 -13.59 23.77
CA ASN A 35 -2.42 -14.60 24.63
C ASN A 35 -1.34 -15.41 23.87
N LYS A 36 -0.09 -15.38 24.36
CA LYS A 36 1.06 -16.14 23.78
C LYS A 36 0.73 -17.64 23.56
N ARG A 37 -0.17 -18.22 24.37
CA ARG A 37 -0.67 -19.60 24.21
C ARG A 37 -1.50 -19.82 22.92
N LYS A 38 -2.31 -18.85 22.48
CA LYS A 38 -3.11 -18.96 21.23
C LYS A 38 -2.23 -18.88 19.98
N ARG A 39 -1.07 -18.22 20.05
CA ARG A 39 -0.09 -18.14 18.94
C ARG A 39 0.58 -19.48 18.63
N ARG A 40 0.72 -20.40 19.60
CA ARG A 40 1.37 -21.72 19.40
C ARG A 40 0.49 -22.78 18.75
N HIS A 41 -0.83 -22.60 18.75
CA HIS A 41 -1.80 -23.62 18.31
C HIS A 41 -2.50 -23.30 16.99
N GLN A 42 -2.16 -22.19 16.33
CA GLN A 42 -2.86 -21.75 15.13
C GLN A 42 -1.90 -21.90 13.95
N GLY A 43 -2.30 -22.75 13.00
CA GLY A 43 -1.55 -23.00 11.78
C GLY A 43 -1.16 -21.69 11.09
N GLU A 44 -0.04 -21.72 10.39
CA GLU A 44 0.35 -20.60 9.53
C GLU A 44 -0.84 -20.29 8.61
N ASP A 45 -1.39 -19.08 8.71
CA ASP A 45 -2.34 -18.59 7.72
C ASP A 45 -1.59 -18.65 6.38
N VAL A 46 -1.90 -19.66 5.54
CA VAL A 46 -1.30 -19.86 4.23
C VAL A 46 -1.93 -18.85 3.29
N PHE A 47 -1.12 -17.88 2.87
CA PHE A 47 -1.54 -16.85 1.93
C PHE A 47 -1.32 -17.33 0.50
N LYS A 48 -2.28 -17.05 -0.38
CA LYS A 48 -2.19 -17.41 -1.79
C LYS A 48 -1.28 -16.43 -2.52
N GLU A 49 -0.61 -16.92 -3.57
CA GLU A 49 -0.04 -16.05 -4.61
C GLU A 49 -1.19 -15.47 -5.44
N LEU A 50 -1.12 -14.18 -5.75
CA LEU A 50 -2.13 -13.45 -6.51
C LEU A 50 -1.51 -12.83 -7.75
N LEU A 51 -2.33 -12.69 -8.80
CA LEU A 51 -1.96 -11.95 -10.01
C LEU A 51 -1.86 -10.43 -9.72
N PRO A 52 -1.17 -9.65 -10.56
CA PRO A 52 -1.03 -8.19 -10.37
C PRO A 52 -2.36 -7.47 -10.10
N ASP A 53 -3.37 -7.66 -10.95
CA ASP A 53 -4.67 -7.01 -10.79
C ASP A 53 -5.39 -7.44 -9.50
N GLN A 54 -5.22 -8.71 -9.10
CA GLN A 54 -5.76 -9.21 -7.84
C GLN A 54 -5.03 -8.62 -6.63
N LEU A 55 -3.73 -8.32 -6.75
CA LEU A 55 -2.97 -7.63 -5.72
C LEU A 55 -3.41 -6.17 -5.59
N VAL A 56 -3.63 -5.46 -6.70
CA VAL A 56 -4.18 -4.10 -6.66
C VAL A 56 -5.50 -4.10 -5.90
N LEU A 57 -6.43 -5.01 -6.26
CA LEU A 57 -7.72 -5.13 -5.58
C LEU A 57 -7.57 -5.52 -4.10
N LEU A 58 -6.64 -6.43 -3.77
CA LEU A 58 -6.35 -6.81 -2.38
C LEU A 58 -5.91 -5.57 -1.57
N LEU A 59 -4.96 -4.79 -2.10
CA LEU A 59 -4.41 -3.62 -1.42
C LEU A 59 -5.44 -2.51 -1.32
N GLU A 60 -6.27 -2.29 -2.34
CA GLU A 60 -7.39 -1.33 -2.32
C GLU A 60 -8.39 -1.67 -1.21
N LEU A 61 -8.81 -2.94 -1.10
CA LEU A 61 -9.71 -3.36 -0.02
C LEU A 61 -9.05 -3.27 1.36
N LEU A 62 -7.76 -3.55 1.47
CA LEU A 62 -7.02 -3.38 2.73
C LEU A 62 -6.79 -1.91 3.07
N LEU A 63 -6.75 -1.01 2.08
CA LEU A 63 -6.70 0.43 2.26
C LEU A 63 -8.00 0.99 2.83
N GLU A 64 -9.12 0.26 2.82
CA GLU A 64 -10.33 0.68 3.56
C GLU A 64 -10.18 0.50 5.08
N GLU A 65 -9.27 -0.39 5.52
CA GLU A 65 -9.08 -0.67 6.93
C GLU A 65 -8.51 0.54 7.69
N LYS A 66 -9.11 0.85 8.83
CA LYS A 66 -8.69 2.00 9.67
C LYS A 66 -7.27 1.84 10.18
N THR A 67 -6.85 0.61 10.50
CA THR A 67 -5.53 0.35 11.08
C THR A 67 -4.95 -0.97 10.60
N LEU A 68 -3.78 -0.92 9.97
CA LEU A 68 -2.93 -2.09 9.74
C LEU A 68 -1.67 -1.97 10.59
N ARG A 69 -1.30 -3.07 11.24
CA ARG A 69 -0.12 -3.12 12.12
C ARG A 69 1.16 -3.21 11.29
N PRO A 70 2.30 -2.69 11.81
CA PRO A 70 3.60 -2.83 11.15
C PRO A 70 3.97 -4.29 10.80
N VAL A 71 3.62 -5.25 11.65
CA VAL A 71 3.86 -6.69 11.38
C VAL A 71 3.05 -7.19 10.19
N THR A 72 1.81 -6.71 10.01
CA THR A 72 0.96 -7.04 8.87
C THR A 72 1.54 -6.45 7.59
N LEU A 73 1.90 -5.16 7.61
CA LEU A 73 2.51 -4.46 6.48
C LEU A 73 3.83 -5.12 6.06
N GLN A 74 4.70 -5.44 7.02
CA GLN A 74 5.95 -6.15 6.77
C GLN A 74 5.71 -7.52 6.13
N ARG A 75 4.70 -8.27 6.60
CA ARG A 75 4.40 -9.59 6.05
C ARG A 75 3.79 -9.50 4.65
N LEU A 76 2.90 -8.54 4.39
CA LEU A 76 2.36 -8.25 3.05
C LEU A 76 3.49 -7.97 2.05
N GLN A 77 4.39 -7.05 2.39
CA GLN A 77 5.52 -6.68 1.54
C GLN A 77 6.42 -7.87 1.23
N ARG A 78 6.72 -8.71 2.23
CA ARG A 78 7.57 -9.89 2.05
C ARG A 78 6.89 -10.99 1.24
N HIS A 79 5.62 -11.27 1.53
CA HIS A 79 4.87 -12.36 0.90
C HIS A 79 4.67 -12.07 -0.59
N TYR A 80 4.19 -10.88 -0.94
CA TYR A 80 3.90 -10.55 -2.33
C TYR A 80 5.03 -9.86 -3.09
N CYS A 81 6.12 -9.50 -2.39
CA CYS A 81 7.23 -8.71 -2.92
C CYS A 81 6.74 -7.43 -3.61
N LEU A 82 5.87 -6.64 -2.96
CA LEU A 82 5.10 -5.56 -3.61
C LEU A 82 6.00 -4.54 -4.30
N TRP A 83 7.16 -4.22 -3.74
CA TRP A 83 8.13 -3.29 -4.35
C TRP A 83 8.73 -3.79 -5.69
N LYS A 84 8.71 -5.09 -5.95
CA LYS A 84 9.21 -5.68 -7.21
C LYS A 84 8.11 -5.84 -8.27
N ARG A 85 6.89 -5.41 -7.97
CA ARG A 85 5.75 -5.46 -8.89
C ARG A 85 5.70 -4.20 -9.74
N ASP A 86 4.71 -4.14 -10.62
CA ASP A 86 4.43 -3.01 -11.51
C ASP A 86 4.10 -1.72 -10.72
N ALA A 87 4.00 -0.60 -11.44
CA ALA A 87 3.80 0.72 -10.86
C ALA A 87 2.49 0.83 -10.05
N GLU A 88 1.42 0.14 -10.45
CA GLU A 88 0.13 0.24 -9.80
C GLU A 88 0.15 -0.44 -8.43
N VAL A 89 0.72 -1.65 -8.36
CA VAL A 89 0.93 -2.34 -7.08
C VAL A 89 1.88 -1.55 -6.17
N ARG A 90 2.96 -0.98 -6.72
CA ARG A 90 3.90 -0.13 -5.95
C ARG A 90 3.22 1.13 -5.41
N HIS A 91 2.34 1.76 -6.20
CA HIS A 91 1.58 2.94 -5.79
C HIS A 91 0.65 2.62 -4.61
N ARG A 92 -0.16 1.56 -4.72
CA ARG A 92 -1.05 1.12 -3.63
C ARG A 92 -0.28 0.74 -2.37
N TRP A 93 0.89 0.13 -2.52
CA TRP A 93 1.78 -0.11 -1.38
C TRP A 93 2.24 1.21 -0.73
N CYS A 94 2.65 2.21 -1.52
CA CYS A 94 3.05 3.52 -0.97
C CYS A 94 1.90 4.20 -0.22
N GLU A 95 0.67 4.15 -0.75
CA GLU A 95 -0.52 4.64 -0.04
C GLU A 95 -0.67 3.98 1.33
N MET A 96 -0.52 2.65 1.42
CA MET A 96 -0.59 1.92 2.69
C MET A 96 0.50 2.35 3.67
N VAL A 97 1.73 2.56 3.17
CA VAL A 97 2.86 3.01 3.97
C VAL A 97 2.60 4.41 4.55
N ILE A 98 2.04 5.32 3.75
CA ILE A 98 1.70 6.68 4.16
C ILE A 98 0.55 6.64 5.16
N LYS A 99 -0.58 6.01 4.81
CA LYS A 99 -1.78 5.92 5.64
C LYS A 99 -1.49 5.38 7.04
N HIS A 100 -0.63 4.37 7.15
CA HIS A 100 -0.31 3.72 8.42
C HIS A 100 1.02 4.18 9.05
N LYS A 101 1.63 5.24 8.51
CA LYS A 101 2.88 5.83 9.01
C LYS A 101 3.99 4.80 9.19
N TYR A 102 4.12 3.86 8.24
CA TYR A 102 5.09 2.78 8.31
C TYR A 102 6.48 3.24 7.88
N THR A 103 7.14 3.98 8.77
CA THR A 103 8.43 4.65 8.54
C THR A 103 9.54 3.76 7.99
N ALA A 104 9.52 2.45 8.28
CA ALA A 104 10.51 1.50 7.77
C ALA A 104 10.51 1.35 6.24
N ALA A 105 9.44 1.79 5.56
CA ALA A 105 9.31 1.74 4.10
C ALA A 105 9.36 3.13 3.44
N TYR A 106 9.72 4.21 4.16
CA TYR A 106 9.75 5.55 3.55
C TYR A 106 10.77 5.70 2.43
N ALA A 107 11.87 4.93 2.45
CA ALA A 107 12.81 4.89 1.32
C ALA A 107 12.18 4.37 0.02
N GLU A 108 11.16 3.51 0.12
CA GLU A 108 10.40 3.04 -1.05
C GLU A 108 9.51 4.16 -1.60
N ILE A 109 8.95 5.02 -0.73
CA ILE A 109 8.21 6.22 -1.16
C ILE A 109 9.15 7.20 -1.89
N GLU A 110 10.32 7.51 -1.32
CA GLU A 110 11.29 8.41 -1.98
C GLU A 110 11.61 7.92 -3.40
N LYS A 111 11.87 6.63 -3.53
CA LYS A 111 12.20 6.02 -4.81
C LYS A 111 11.01 6.04 -5.78
N PHE A 112 9.79 5.82 -5.30
CA PHE A 112 8.60 5.88 -6.15
C PHE A 112 8.37 7.28 -6.70
N LEU A 113 8.47 8.32 -5.85
CA LEU A 113 8.31 9.71 -6.27
C LEU A 113 9.33 10.14 -7.33
N GLN A 114 10.54 9.57 -7.30
CA GLN A 114 11.57 9.79 -8.32
C GLN A 114 11.27 9.07 -9.64
N GLN A 115 10.77 7.84 -9.57
CA GLN A 115 10.64 6.95 -10.73
C GLN A 115 9.32 7.08 -11.47
N ASP A 116 8.23 7.38 -10.77
CA ASP A 116 6.85 7.32 -11.28
C ASP A 116 6.13 8.66 -11.00
N GLN A 117 6.73 9.77 -11.46
CA GLN A 117 6.31 11.14 -11.10
C GLN A 117 4.82 11.44 -11.36
N ALA A 118 4.26 10.95 -12.46
CA ALA A 118 2.84 11.18 -12.80
C ALA A 118 1.89 10.60 -11.75
N MET A 119 2.16 9.38 -11.25
CA MET A 119 1.40 8.79 -10.15
C MET A 119 1.82 9.40 -8.80
N GLY A 120 3.05 9.88 -8.69
CA GLY A 120 3.60 10.51 -7.48
C GLY A 120 2.87 11.78 -7.03
N VAL A 121 2.23 12.53 -7.93
CA VAL A 121 1.46 13.74 -7.57
C VAL A 121 0.39 13.44 -6.53
N TYR A 122 -0.33 12.33 -6.67
CA TYR A 122 -1.34 11.91 -5.69
C TYR A 122 -0.70 11.61 -4.31
N LEU A 123 0.45 10.93 -4.30
CA LEU A 123 1.15 10.59 -3.06
C LEU A 123 1.69 11.83 -2.32
N TYR A 124 2.07 12.89 -3.04
CA TYR A 124 2.39 14.17 -2.39
C TYR A 124 1.18 14.70 -1.61
N GLY A 125 -0.02 14.64 -2.17
CA GLY A 125 -1.26 14.98 -1.46
C GLY A 125 -1.43 14.13 -0.20
N GLU A 126 -1.30 12.81 -0.30
CA GLU A 126 -1.42 11.89 0.84
C GLU A 126 -0.40 12.18 1.96
N LEU A 127 0.84 12.55 1.60
CA LEU A 127 1.89 12.93 2.56
C LEU A 127 1.55 14.23 3.31
N MET A 128 0.80 15.13 2.69
CA MET A 128 0.42 16.42 3.28
C MET A 128 -0.87 16.35 4.10
N VAL A 129 -1.85 15.52 3.71
CA VAL A 129 -3.21 15.44 4.31
C VAL A 129 -3.22 15.19 5.82
N ASN A 130 -2.30 14.38 6.34
CA ASN A 130 -2.28 14.01 7.76
C ASN A 130 -1.44 14.94 8.64
N GLU A 131 -0.84 15.98 8.07
CA GLU A 131 0.04 16.96 8.74
C GLU A 131 1.15 16.30 9.59
N ASP A 132 1.62 15.12 9.16
CA ASP A 132 2.69 14.43 9.86
C ASP A 132 4.04 15.05 9.50
N ALA A 133 4.73 15.62 10.50
CA ALA A 133 5.99 16.32 10.29
C ALA A 133 7.08 15.47 9.60
N ARG A 134 7.07 14.13 9.73
CA ARG A 134 8.03 13.28 9.01
C ARG A 134 7.65 13.12 7.54
N GLN A 135 6.36 12.99 7.25
CA GLN A 135 5.83 12.88 5.89
C GLN A 135 5.95 14.20 5.13
N GLN A 136 5.70 15.34 5.78
CA GLN A 136 5.89 16.66 5.17
C GLN A 136 7.38 16.92 4.84
N ARG A 137 8.30 16.56 5.75
CA ARG A 137 9.75 16.66 5.47
C ARG A 137 10.19 15.74 4.34
N LEU A 138 9.63 14.54 4.29
CA LEU A 138 9.86 13.59 3.20
C LEU A 138 9.41 14.18 1.86
N ALA A 139 8.18 14.71 1.81
CA ALA A 139 7.64 15.40 0.65
C ALA A 139 8.52 16.58 0.22
N GLN A 140 8.87 17.48 1.14
CA GLN A 140 9.74 18.62 0.87
C GLN A 140 11.10 18.20 0.30
N LYS A 141 11.76 17.22 0.94
CA LYS A 141 13.05 16.69 0.49
C LYS A 141 12.95 16.14 -0.95
N CYS A 142 11.92 15.34 -1.24
CA CYS A 142 11.72 14.78 -2.57
C CYS A 142 11.39 15.86 -3.61
N PHE A 143 10.54 16.82 -3.26
CA PHE A 143 10.15 17.91 -4.15
C PHE A 143 11.35 18.80 -4.51
N THR A 144 12.13 19.24 -3.52
CA THR A 144 13.33 20.04 -3.77
C THR A 144 14.32 19.33 -4.69
N ALA A 145 14.44 18.00 -4.57
CA ALA A 145 15.34 17.20 -5.40
C ALA A 145 14.83 16.98 -6.84
N LEU A 146 13.52 17.05 -7.07
CA LEU A 146 12.89 16.65 -8.35
C LEU A 146 12.25 17.80 -9.12
N GLN A 147 12.01 18.96 -8.49
CA GLN A 147 11.24 20.07 -9.07
C GLN A 147 11.74 20.54 -10.46
N GLU A 148 13.04 20.41 -10.75
CA GLU A 148 13.60 20.80 -12.05
C GLU A 148 13.31 19.78 -13.17
N GLU A 149 13.04 18.52 -12.81
CA GLU A 149 12.75 17.43 -13.73
C GLU A 149 11.24 17.19 -13.91
N MET A 150 10.41 17.77 -13.03
CA MET A 150 8.96 17.62 -13.08
C MET A 150 8.35 18.38 -14.26
N ASP A 151 7.29 17.81 -14.84
CA ASP A 151 6.51 18.54 -15.84
C ASP A 151 5.86 19.79 -15.20
N PRO A 152 5.64 20.87 -15.97
CA PRO A 152 5.15 22.14 -15.42
C PRO A 152 3.81 22.05 -14.69
N ALA A 153 2.92 21.11 -15.08
CA ALA A 153 1.62 20.96 -14.44
C ALA A 153 1.77 20.28 -13.08
N SER A 154 2.52 19.17 -13.01
CA SER A 154 2.82 18.49 -11.74
C SER A 154 3.60 19.38 -10.78
N LEU A 155 4.59 20.14 -11.29
CA LEU A 155 5.38 21.08 -10.48
C LEU A 155 4.47 22.11 -9.80
N LYS A 156 3.54 22.70 -10.55
CA LYS A 156 2.59 23.68 -10.02
C LYS A 156 1.71 23.07 -8.94
N VAL A 157 1.09 21.92 -9.23
CA VAL A 157 0.16 21.25 -8.31
C VAL A 157 0.85 20.83 -7.02
N VAL A 158 2.03 20.19 -7.11
CA VAL A 158 2.77 19.75 -5.94
C VAL A 158 3.36 20.94 -5.16
N GLY A 159 3.79 21.98 -5.86
CA GLY A 159 4.24 23.23 -5.25
C GLY A 159 3.16 23.88 -4.39
N GLU A 160 1.92 23.95 -4.89
CA GLU A 160 0.75 24.47 -4.14
C GLU A 160 0.39 23.63 -2.90
N MET A 161 0.79 22.36 -2.85
CA MET A 161 0.56 21.49 -1.69
C MET A 161 1.64 21.62 -0.61
N ILE A 162 2.88 21.92 -1.01
CA ILE A 162 4.07 21.86 -0.14
C ILE A 162 4.51 23.23 0.38
N LEU A 163 4.33 24.29 -0.43
CA LEU A 163 4.78 25.67 -0.15
C LEU A 163 3.65 26.50 0.47
#